data_AF-A0A4V1M0E8-F1
#
_entry.id   AF-A0A4V1M0E8-F1
#
_cell.length_a   1.000
_cell.length_b   1.000
_cell.length_c   1.000
_cell.angle_alpha   90.00
_cell.angle_beta   90.00
_cell.angle_gamma   90.00
#
_symmetry.space_group_name_H-M   'P 1'
#
loop_
_entity.id
_entity.type
_entity.pdbx_description
1 polymer ?
#
loop_
_entity_poly.entity_id
_entity_poly.type
_entity_poly.pdbx_seq_one_letter_code
_entity_poly.pdbx_strand_id
1 'polypeptide(L)'
;MDLMGIAQNTVKIILILGLPSLLVSMVIGLLISIFQAVTQVSDASLSFVPKVIFVSIFILISLPWIGDNIETYTKDLWGIILTFGQ
;
A
#
# COMPACT_ATOMS: atom_id res chain seq x y z
N MET A 1 -1.63 19.89 18.44
CA MET A 1 -2.14 18.61 17.92
C MET A 1 -2.22 17.66 19.09
N ASP A 2 -3.42 17.28 19.50
CA ASP A 2 -3.59 16.27 20.53
C ASP A 2 -3.11 14.90 20.01
N LEU A 3 -2.76 13.98 20.91
CA LEU A 3 -2.38 12.60 20.58
C LEU A 3 -3.37 11.93 19.60
N MET A 4 -4.66 12.26 19.70
CA MET A 4 -5.70 11.79 18.78
C MET A 4 -5.51 12.31 17.35
N GLY A 5 -5.07 13.55 17.16
CA GLY A 5 -4.80 14.13 15.84
C GLY A 5 -3.62 13.46 15.15
N ILE A 6 -2.58 13.09 15.91
CA ILE A 6 -1.45 12.30 15.40
C ILE A 6 -1.95 10.93 14.97
N ALA A 7 -2.70 10.23 15.83
CA ALA A 7 -3.25 8.91 15.51
C ALA A 7 -4.12 8.91 14.24
N GLN A 8 -4.99 9.92 14.07
CA GLN A 8 -5.80 10.08 12.86
C GLN A 8 -4.93 10.29 11.61
N ASN A 9 -3.89 11.13 11.71
CA ASN A 9 -3.00 11.39 10.59
C ASN A 9 -2.18 10.14 10.20
N THR A 10 -1.70 9.38 11.19
CA THR A 10 -1.02 8.10 10.98
C THR A 10 -1.90 7.14 10.18
N VAL A 11 -3.15 6.94 10.63
CA VAL A 11 -4.10 6.04 9.95
C VAL A 11 -4.37 6.51 8.53
N LYS A 12 -4.56 7.82 8.33
CA LYS A 12 -4.79 8.40 7.01
C LYS A 12 -3.63 8.13 6.06
N ILE A 13 -2.39 8.29 6.52
CA ILE A 13 -1.19 8.05 5.72
C ILE A 13 -1.06 6.57 5.38
N ILE A 14 -1.22 5.66 6.35
CA ILE A 14 -1.20 4.21 6.08
C ILE A 14 -2.25 3.83 5.04
N LEU A 15 -3.45 4.39 5.14
CA LEU A 15 -4.56 4.11 4.24
C LEU A 15 -4.26 4.62 2.83
N ILE A 16 -3.77 5.87 2.70
CA ILE A 16 -3.33 6.44 1.42
C ILE A 16 -2.23 5.59 0.82
N LEU A 17 -1.18 5.26 1.57
CA LEU A 17 -0.04 4.47 1.11
C LEU A 17 -0.44 3.05 0.65
N GLY A 18 -1.40 2.44 1.34
CA GLY A 18 -1.91 1.09 1.02
C GLY A 18 -2.95 1.04 -0.11
N LEU A 19 -3.68 2.13 -0.35
CA LEU A 19 -4.73 2.20 -1.39
C LEU A 19 -4.25 1.79 -2.80
N PRO A 20 -3.14 2.32 -3.34
CA PRO A 20 -2.73 1.98 -4.71
C PRO A 20 -2.34 0.51 -4.84
N SER A 21 -1.62 -0.06 -3.87
CA SER A 21 -1.23 -1.48 -3.91
C SER A 21 -2.43 -2.41 -3.73
N LEU A 22 -3.39 -2.03 -2.87
CA LEU A 22 -4.66 -2.74 -2.70
C LEU A 22 -5.46 -2.77 -3.99
N LEU A 23 -5.72 -1.61 -4.60
CA LEU A 23 -6.47 -1.49 -5.85
C LEU A 23 -5.87 -2.37 -6.96
N VAL A 24 -4.55 -2.34 -7.10
CA VAL A 24 -3.87 -3.14 -8.11
C VAL A 24 -3.97 -4.63 -7.80
N SER A 25 -3.76 -5.04 -6.54
CA SER A 25 -3.92 -6.44 -6.15
C SER A 25 -5.35 -6.96 -6.39
N MET A 26 -6.36 -6.10 -6.20
CA MET A 26 -7.76 -6.41 -6.44
C MET A 26 -8.05 -6.60 -7.92
N VAL A 27 -7.63 -5.65 -8.77
CA VAL A 27 -7.86 -5.73 -10.23
C VAL A 27 -7.18 -6.97 -10.81
N ILE A 28 -5.91 -7.19 -10.50
CA ILE A 28 -5.16 -8.34 -11.00
C ILE A 28 -5.73 -9.64 -10.44
N GLY A 29 -6.07 -9.67 -9.15
CA GLY A 29 -6.69 -10.83 -8.51
C GLY A 29 -7.98 -11.23 -9.20
N LEU A 30 -8.85 -10.25 -9.48
CA LEU A 30 -10.11 -10.48 -10.21
C LEU A 30 -9.87 -11.02 -11.62
N LEU A 31 -8.96 -10.41 -12.38
CA LEU A 31 -8.62 -10.87 -13.72
C LEU A 31 -8.16 -12.32 -13.70
N ILE A 32 -7.21 -12.66 -12.83
CA ILE A 32 -6.65 -14.01 -12.70
C ILE A 32 -7.73 -15.00 -12.23
N SER A 33 -8.64 -14.61 -11.34
CA SER A 33 -9.77 -15.46 -10.92
C SER A 33 -10.76 -15.76 -12.05
N ILE A 34 -11.03 -14.78 -12.92
CA ILE A 34 -11.90 -14.97 -14.09
C ILE A 34 -11.23 -15.92 -15.09
N PHE A 35 -9.93 -15.75 -15.37
CA PHE A 35 -9.20 -16.65 -16.26
C PHE A 35 -9.19 -18.10 -15.74
N GLN A 36 -8.95 -18.30 -14.44
CA GLN A 36 -9.05 -19.63 -13.84
C GLN A 36 -10.44 -20.24 -13.99
N ALA A 37 -11.50 -19.45 -13.74
CA ALA A 37 -12.88 -19.90 -13.86
C ALA A 37 -13.27 -20.28 -15.31
N VAL A 38 -12.89 -19.46 -16.30
CA VAL A 38 -13.22 -19.69 -17.73
C VAL A 38 -12.51 -20.93 -18.28
N THR A 39 -11.25 -21.16 -17.88
CA THR A 39 -10.44 -22.27 -18.39
C THR A 39 -10.65 -23.58 -17.63
N GLN A 40 -11.46 -23.56 -16.55
CA GLN A 40 -11.67 -24.69 -15.62
C GLN A 40 -10.37 -25.24 -14.99
N VAL A 41 -9.30 -24.45 -14.96
CA VAL A 41 -8.02 -24.82 -14.36
C VAL A 41 -7.97 -24.25 -12.93
N SER A 42 -8.10 -25.13 -11.93
CA SER A 42 -8.01 -24.80 -10.51
C SER A 42 -6.64 -25.14 -9.91
N ASP A 43 -5.56 -24.87 -10.65
CA ASP A 43 -4.20 -25.06 -10.14
C ASP A 43 -3.74 -23.80 -9.40
N ALA A 44 -3.61 -23.92 -8.07
CA ALA A 44 -3.22 -22.81 -7.20
C ALA A 44 -1.88 -22.18 -7.61
N SER A 45 -0.96 -22.97 -8.17
CA SER A 45 0.37 -22.55 -8.60
C SER A 45 0.31 -21.54 -9.75
N LEU A 46 -0.63 -21.76 -10.69
CA LEU A 46 -0.82 -20.92 -11.88
C LEU A 46 -1.37 -19.53 -11.53
N SER A 47 -2.13 -19.44 -10.44
CA SER A 47 -2.65 -18.17 -9.93
C SER A 47 -1.61 -17.36 -9.16
N PHE A 48 -0.67 -18.05 -8.50
CA PHE A 48 0.26 -17.47 -7.56
C PHE A 48 1.38 -16.71 -8.28
N VAL A 49 1.99 -17.33 -9.29
CA VAL A 49 3.17 -16.76 -9.98
C VAL A 49 2.86 -15.44 -10.69
N PRO A 50 1.83 -15.32 -11.55
CA PRO A 50 1.53 -14.06 -12.21
C PRO A 50 1.18 -12.96 -11.21
N LYS A 51 0.38 -13.28 -10.18
CA LYS A 51 -0.04 -12.34 -9.15
C LYS A 51 1.14 -11.73 -8.41
N VAL A 52 2.12 -12.55 -8.01
CA VAL A 52 3.33 -12.09 -7.32
C VAL A 52 4.17 -11.17 -8.22
N ILE A 53 4.35 -11.51 -9.49
CA ILE A 53 5.12 -10.67 -10.43
C ILE A 53 4.48 -9.29 -10.56
N PHE A 54 3.18 -9.23 -10.82
CA PHE A 54 2.50 -7.93 -11.00
C PHE A 54 2.49 -7.09 -9.72
N VAL A 55 2.22 -7.69 -8.56
CA VAL A 55 2.25 -6.97 -7.28
C VAL A 55 3.67 -6.47 -6.97
N SER A 56 4.70 -7.26 -7.26
CA SER A 56 6.10 -6.86 -7.03
C SER A 56 6.51 -5.69 -7.91
N ILE A 57 6.17 -5.72 -9.21
CA ILE A 57 6.41 -4.59 -10.13
C ILE A 57 5.69 -3.34 -9.63
N PHE A 58 4.44 -3.50 -9.18
CA PHE A 58 3.67 -2.36 -8.70
C PHE A 58 4.26 -1.74 -7.42
N ILE A 59 4.73 -2.58 -6.48
CA ILE A 59 5.44 -2.12 -5.28
C ILE A 59 6.67 -1.31 -5.67
N LEU A 60 7.48 -1.79 -6.62
CA LEU A 60 8.67 -1.08 -7.10
C LEU A 60 8.35 0.29 -7.71
N ILE A 61 7.24 0.40 -8.44
CA ILE A 61 6.79 1.68 -9.01
C ILE A 61 6.26 2.61 -7.92
N SER A 62 5.58 2.06 -6.90
CA SER A 62 5.05 2.86 -5.78
C SER A 62 6.10 3.28 -4.76
N LEU A 63 7.30 2.68 -4.78
CA LEU A 63 8.38 2.93 -3.83
C LEU A 63 8.77 4.42 -3.66
N PRO A 64 9.05 5.19 -4.73
CA PRO A 64 9.39 6.62 -4.60
C PRO A 64 8.26 7.42 -3.94
N TRP A 65 7.02 7.17 -4.36
CA TRP A 65 5.86 7.86 -3.81
C TRP A 65 5.63 7.51 -2.33
N ILE A 66 5.82 6.25 -1.94
CA ILE A 66 5.76 5.84 -0.51
C ILE A 66 6.87 6.57 0.27
N GLY A 67 8.06 6.66 -0.29
CA GLY A 67 9.20 7.37 0.30
C GLY A 67 8.88 8.84 0.60
N ASP A 68 8.36 9.58 -0.38
CA ASP A 68 8.03 11.00 -0.24
C ASP A 68 7.00 11.26 0.88
N ASN A 69 5.99 10.38 0.98
CA ASN A 69 4.94 10.48 2.00
C ASN A 69 5.48 10.17 3.42
N ILE A 70 6.34 9.15 3.56
CA ILE A 70 6.97 8.83 4.84
C ILE A 70 7.93 9.92 5.28
N GLU A 71 8.71 10.49 4.36
CA GLU A 71 9.62 11.59 4.67
C GLU A 71 8.84 12.82 5.17
N THR A 72 7.77 13.18 4.48
CA THR A 72 6.88 14.29 4.88
C THR A 72 6.30 14.06 6.28
N TYR A 73 5.77 12.86 6.53
CA TYR A 73 5.23 12.52 7.84
C TYR A 73 6.28 12.55 8.96
N THR A 74 7.49 12.10 8.66
CA THR A 74 8.60 12.12 9.62
C THR A 74 8.99 13.54 9.99
N LYS A 75 9.01 14.47 9.02
CA LYS A 75 9.26 15.89 9.27
C LYS A 75 8.17 16.52 10.14
N ASP A 76 6.91 16.20 9.86
CA ASP A 76 5.76 16.67 10.67
C ASP A 76 5.87 16.19 12.12
N LEU A 77 6.16 14.91 12.33
CA LEU A 77 6.37 14.36 13.68
C LEU A 77 7.56 15.00 14.40
N TRP A 78 8.67 15.21 13.70
CA TRP A 78 9.85 15.84 14.26
C TRP A 78 9.57 17.28 14.72
N GLY A 79 8.83 18.05 13.94
CA GLY A 79 8.41 19.41 14.31
C GLY A 79 7.52 19.44 15.57
N ILE A 80 6.64 18.44 15.71
CA ILE A 80 5.81 18.29 16.93
C ILE A 80 6.71 18.01 18.14
N ILE A 81 7.65 17.07 18.03
CA ILE A 81 8.56 16.71 19.14
C ILE A 81 9.37 17.92 19.62
N LEU A 82 9.92 18.71 18.70
CA LEU A 82 10.71 19.90 19.05
C LEU A 82 9.89 20.97 19.79
N THR A 83 8.58 21.05 19.51
CA THR A 83 7.68 22.03 20.15
C THR A 83 7.27 21.60 21.57
N PHE A 84 7.22 20.30 21.86
CA PHE A 84 6.94 19.76 23.20
C PHE A 84 8.18 19.74 24.11
N GLY A 85 9.39 19.88 23.55
CA GLY A 85 10.65 19.94 24.30
C GLY A 85 11.01 21.34 24.85
N GLN A 86 10.20 22.36 24.57
CA GLN A 86 10.24 23.69 25.19
C GLN A 86 9.07 23.87 26.16
#